data_AF-A0A354ZIW0-F1
#
_entry.id   AF-A0A354ZIW0-F1
#
_cell.length_a   1.000
_cell.length_b   1.000
_cell.length_c   1.000
_cell.angle_alpha   90.00
_cell.angle_beta   90.00
_cell.angle_gamma   90.00
#
_symmetry.space_group_name_H-M   'P 1'
#
loop_
_entity.id
_entity.type
_entity.pdbx_description
1 polymer ?
#
loop_
_entity_poly.entity_id
_entity_poly.type
_entity_poly.pdbx_seq_one_letter_code
_entity_poly.pdbx_strand_id
1 'polypeptide(L)'
;MNQRRMARLLPLTLILLFALCMTGAVSLGEGKANICTITVGDGVLSVLKNGKQLETYTIDGQNPVILHIAGDYEVSWDQATNTAFAKDPLRISSAVDREQKVDAALWQLSAEARACFWQSFNTATLRFDQALQANTAGETLAVIADIDDTLVDGVMYTADVLQDGEWTNAAFGASLASEACLPLPGAVEFMNYVVDKGGVVFYVTNRDPSLREVTYSSMRKMGFPMADEKHVFIRETGMASSKESRRANIEKDYKVVLVLGDNLEDFADLFPVKQGNDVRRNAVDDIRDEWGRRFIMFPNAVYGDWEKAIYRYDKTKT
;
A
#
# COMPACT_ATOMS: atom_id res chain seq x y z
N MET A 1 34.18 48.75 -4.40
CA MET A 1 34.65 48.68 -5.80
C MET A 1 35.24 47.29 -6.02
N ASN A 2 34.56 46.51 -6.85
CA ASN A 2 34.93 45.26 -7.53
C ASN A 2 35.44 44.01 -6.78
N GLN A 3 34.50 43.07 -6.70
CA GLN A 3 34.54 41.68 -7.19
C GLN A 3 35.53 40.68 -6.56
N ARG A 4 34.95 39.83 -5.69
CA ARG A 4 35.35 38.43 -5.55
C ARG A 4 34.64 37.60 -6.62
N ARG A 5 35.39 36.82 -7.40
CA ARG A 5 35.11 35.42 -7.76
C ARG A 5 36.32 34.88 -8.54
N MET A 6 37.20 34.15 -7.87
CA MET A 6 38.05 33.14 -8.50
C MET A 6 37.31 31.81 -8.41
N ALA A 7 36.72 31.36 -9.51
CA ALA A 7 36.31 29.98 -9.68
C ALA A 7 37.54 29.16 -10.11
N ARG A 8 37.79 28.06 -9.40
CA ARG A 8 38.83 27.08 -9.71
C ARG A 8 38.34 26.10 -10.78
N LEU A 9 39.30 25.69 -11.59
CA LEU A 9 39.38 24.73 -12.70
C LEU A 9 38.52 23.44 -12.67
N LEU A 10 37.94 23.11 -13.85
CA LEU A 10 37.92 21.87 -14.69
C LEU A 10 37.93 20.45 -14.06
N PRO A 11 37.56 19.37 -14.80
CA PRO A 11 36.51 19.15 -15.83
C PRO A 11 35.78 17.78 -15.69
N LEU A 12 34.68 17.53 -16.42
CA LEU A 12 34.50 16.28 -17.20
C LEU A 12 33.33 16.39 -18.18
N THR A 13 33.53 15.79 -19.34
CA THR A 13 32.83 16.03 -20.60
C THR A 13 31.90 14.84 -20.90
N LEU A 14 30.65 15.08 -21.29
CA LEU A 14 29.90 14.08 -22.06
C LEU A 14 29.01 14.75 -23.11
N ILE A 15 29.17 14.24 -24.32
CA ILE A 15 28.60 14.70 -25.59
C ILE A 15 27.23 14.05 -25.76
N LEU A 16 26.20 14.85 -26.07
CA LEU A 16 25.05 14.35 -26.84
C LEU A 16 24.85 15.24 -28.07
N LEU A 17 25.26 14.72 -29.22
CA LEU A 17 24.76 15.17 -30.52
C LEU A 17 23.31 14.72 -30.65
N PHE A 18 22.44 15.55 -31.23
CA PHE A 18 21.80 15.19 -32.51
C PHE A 18 21.18 16.40 -33.19
N ALA A 19 21.29 16.39 -34.52
CA ALA A 19 20.99 17.46 -35.44
C ALA A 19 19.76 17.13 -36.31
N LEU A 20 19.06 18.18 -36.71
CA LEU A 20 18.12 18.32 -37.85
C LEU A 20 16.95 17.31 -37.97
N CYS A 21 15.72 17.81 -37.81
CA CYS A 21 14.81 18.09 -38.94
C CYS A 21 13.50 18.73 -38.44
N MET A 22 13.06 19.79 -39.12
CA MET A 22 11.78 20.46 -38.88
C MET A 22 10.59 19.59 -39.34
N THR A 23 9.45 19.68 -38.64
CA THR A 23 8.10 20.09 -39.11
C THR A 23 7.00 19.50 -38.22
N GLY A 24 6.00 20.31 -37.86
CA GLY A 24 4.66 19.82 -37.49
C GLY A 24 4.23 19.96 -36.02
N ALA A 25 2.92 20.12 -35.81
CA ALA A 25 2.31 20.69 -34.61
C ALA A 25 1.62 19.66 -33.67
N VAL A 26 1.63 19.98 -32.36
CA VAL A 26 0.63 19.74 -31.28
C VAL A 26 0.37 18.30 -30.77
N SER A 27 0.46 18.09 -29.44
CA SER A 27 -0.67 17.79 -28.52
C SER A 27 -0.22 17.21 -27.16
N LEU A 28 -1.09 17.39 -26.16
CA LEU A 28 -0.97 17.21 -24.72
C LEU A 28 -0.65 15.77 -24.26
N GLY A 29 0.35 15.64 -23.39
CA GLY A 29 0.50 14.50 -22.49
C GLY A 29 -0.01 14.88 -21.10
N GLU A 30 -1.06 14.21 -20.63
CA GLU A 30 -1.53 14.31 -19.25
C GLU A 30 -0.37 13.95 -18.30
N GLY A 31 -0.09 14.88 -17.38
CA GLY A 31 1.11 14.90 -16.57
C GLY A 31 1.24 13.68 -15.67
N LYS A 32 2.13 12.76 -16.07
CA LYS A 32 2.83 11.90 -15.14
C LYS A 32 4.06 12.68 -14.62
N ALA A 33 4.01 13.09 -13.36
CA ALA A 33 5.08 12.78 -12.41
C ALA A 33 6.56 13.25 -12.57
N ASN A 34 6.99 14.34 -11.92
CA ASN A 34 8.37 14.89 -11.84
C ASN A 34 9.26 14.71 -13.09
N ILE A 35 8.64 14.63 -14.26
CA ILE A 35 9.33 14.68 -15.53
C ILE A 35 9.76 16.12 -15.73
N CYS A 36 11.06 16.32 -15.86
CA CYS A 36 11.60 17.50 -16.51
C CYS A 36 11.49 17.26 -18.02
N THR A 37 10.55 17.94 -18.66
CA THR A 37 10.31 17.88 -20.10
C THR A 37 11.08 19.01 -20.76
N ILE A 38 11.94 18.68 -21.72
CA ILE A 38 12.56 19.67 -22.59
C ILE A 38 11.87 19.58 -23.95
N THR A 39 11.17 20.64 -24.36
CA THR A 39 10.57 20.73 -25.69
C THR A 39 11.35 21.70 -26.56
N VAL A 40 11.48 21.37 -27.85
CA VAL A 40 12.11 22.25 -28.84
C VAL A 40 11.14 22.48 -30.00
N GLY A 41 10.77 23.73 -30.25
CA GLY A 41 9.91 24.14 -31.36
C GLY A 41 10.20 25.59 -31.79
N ASP A 42 10.15 25.90 -33.08
CA ASP A 42 10.34 27.25 -33.67
C ASP A 42 11.49 28.08 -33.06
N GLY A 43 12.65 27.46 -32.79
CA GLY A 43 13.80 28.16 -32.20
C GLY A 43 13.61 28.52 -30.73
N VAL A 44 12.69 27.86 -30.02
CA VAL A 44 12.44 28.04 -28.60
C VAL A 44 12.57 26.69 -27.90
N LEU A 45 13.39 26.67 -26.86
CA LEU A 45 13.51 25.55 -25.93
C LEU A 45 12.72 25.88 -24.68
N SER A 46 11.83 25.00 -24.23
CA SER A 46 11.14 25.16 -22.94
C SER A 46 11.44 24.00 -22.01
N VAL A 47 11.71 24.34 -20.74
CA VAL A 47 11.87 23.38 -19.65
C VAL A 47 10.59 23.42 -18.83
N LEU A 48 9.90 22.29 -18.73
CA LEU A 48 8.69 22.14 -17.94
C LEU A 48 8.92 21.13 -16.83
N LYS A 49 8.33 21.39 -15.66
CA LYS A 49 8.23 20.42 -14.57
C LYS A 49 6.77 20.18 -14.25
N ASN A 50 6.32 18.93 -14.34
CA ASN A 50 4.91 18.57 -14.12
C ASN A 50 3.95 19.38 -15.02
N GLY A 51 4.34 19.59 -16.29
CA GLY A 51 3.56 20.39 -17.25
C GLY A 51 3.55 21.90 -16.99
N LYS A 52 4.22 22.40 -15.94
CA LYS A 52 4.38 23.83 -15.69
C LYS A 52 5.72 24.31 -16.23
N GLN A 53 5.69 25.37 -17.04
CA GLN A 53 6.88 26.00 -17.59
C GLN A 53 7.74 26.57 -16.46
N LEU A 54 8.97 26.08 -16.35
CA LEU A 54 9.98 26.60 -15.44
C LEU A 54 10.80 27.69 -16.12
N GLU A 55 11.25 27.42 -17.34
CA GLU A 55 12.19 28.29 -18.04
C GLU A 55 12.08 28.12 -19.55
N THR A 56 12.48 29.16 -20.30
CA THR A 56 12.46 29.18 -21.76
C THR A 56 13.69 29.88 -22.31
N TYR A 57 14.25 29.33 -23.37
CA TYR A 57 15.43 29.82 -24.06
C TYR A 57 15.15 30.02 -25.54
N THR A 58 15.60 31.13 -26.11
CA THR A 58 15.59 31.34 -27.56
C THR A 58 16.87 30.76 -28.16
N ILE A 59 16.73 29.83 -29.11
CA ILE A 59 17.80 29.23 -29.88
C ILE A 59 18.01 30.10 -31.14
N ASP A 60 19.08 30.90 -31.15
CA ASP A 60 19.42 31.80 -32.26
C ASP A 60 20.19 31.13 -33.41
N GLY A 61 20.34 29.81 -33.36
CA GLY A 61 21.02 29.00 -34.39
C GLY A 61 22.54 29.19 -34.46
N GLN A 62 23.12 30.11 -33.69
CA GLN A 62 24.56 30.36 -33.65
C GLN A 62 25.24 29.68 -32.46
N ASN A 63 24.52 29.49 -31.35
CA ASN A 63 25.05 28.86 -30.15
C ASN A 63 24.17 27.69 -29.68
N PRO A 64 24.77 26.53 -29.31
CA PRO A 64 24.01 25.44 -28.70
C PRO A 64 23.51 25.87 -27.33
N VAL A 65 22.22 25.62 -27.05
CA VAL A 65 21.66 25.76 -25.69
C VAL A 65 21.99 24.47 -24.93
N ILE A 66 22.93 24.56 -23.98
CA ILE A 66 23.34 23.43 -23.14
C ILE A 66 22.53 23.48 -21.85
N LEU A 67 21.72 22.45 -21.60
CA LEU A 67 20.99 22.30 -20.35
C LEU A 67 21.77 21.41 -19.39
N HIS A 68 22.02 21.93 -18.20
CA HIS A 68 22.64 21.18 -17.12
C HIS A 68 21.57 20.76 -16.12
N ILE A 69 21.17 19.49 -16.16
CA ILE A 69 20.37 18.89 -15.09
C ILE A 69 21.37 18.38 -14.05
N ALA A 70 21.36 18.98 -12.85
CA ALA A 70 22.28 18.61 -11.77
C ALA A 70 21.76 17.39 -11.00
N GLY A 71 22.39 16.23 -11.16
CA GLY A 71 22.12 14.99 -10.41
C GLY A 71 22.28 13.73 -11.28
N ASP A 72 22.16 12.54 -10.68
CA ASP A 72 22.30 11.25 -11.38
C ASP A 72 21.01 10.83 -12.10
N TYR A 73 20.47 11.72 -12.93
CA TYR A 73 19.22 11.49 -13.66
C TYR A 73 19.45 10.58 -14.87
N GLU A 74 18.57 9.58 -15.03
CA GLU A 74 18.48 8.85 -16.29
C GLU A 74 17.69 9.71 -17.29
N VAL A 75 18.32 10.06 -18.42
CA VAL A 75 17.72 10.92 -19.44
C VAL A 75 17.42 10.12 -20.70
N SER A 76 16.17 10.16 -21.15
CA SER A 76 15.74 9.54 -22.41
C SER A 76 15.16 10.57 -23.38
N TRP A 77 15.34 10.32 -24.67
CA TRP A 77 14.84 11.18 -25.75
C TRP A 77 13.73 10.46 -26.51
N ASP A 78 12.56 11.10 -26.61
CA ASP A 78 11.48 10.66 -27.46
C ASP A 78 11.51 11.42 -28.80
N GLN A 79 11.86 10.69 -29.86
CA GLN A 79 11.92 11.23 -31.21
C GLN A 79 10.54 11.61 -31.77
N ALA A 80 9.46 10.93 -31.35
CA ALA A 80 8.12 11.19 -31.88
C ALA A 80 7.55 12.51 -31.35
N THR A 81 7.93 12.89 -30.12
CA THR A 81 7.44 14.10 -29.44
C THR A 81 8.49 15.19 -29.31
N ASN A 82 9.70 14.99 -29.86
CA ASN A 82 10.83 15.92 -29.77
C ASN A 82 11.10 16.37 -28.32
N THR A 83 11.01 15.42 -27.38
CA THR A 83 11.00 15.67 -25.94
C THR A 83 12.08 14.86 -25.23
N ALA A 84 12.85 15.51 -24.35
CA ALA A 84 13.70 14.81 -23.39
C ALA A 84 12.98 14.63 -22.05
N PHE A 85 13.16 13.47 -21.43
CA PHE A 85 12.62 13.09 -20.13
C PHE A 85 13.78 12.80 -19.19
N ALA A 86 13.74 13.33 -17.96
CA ALA A 86 14.68 12.96 -16.90
C ALA A 86 13.93 12.22 -15.78
N LYS A 87 14.34 10.98 -15.48
CA LYS A 87 13.84 10.20 -14.34
C LYS A 87 14.70 10.49 -13.12
N ASP A 88 14.07 10.97 -12.05
CA ASP A 88 14.71 11.13 -10.75
C ASP A 88 15.02 9.74 -10.16
N PRO A 89 16.31 9.38 -9.98
CA PRO A 89 16.68 8.06 -9.47
C PRO A 89 16.26 7.85 -8.00
N LEU A 90 15.99 8.95 -7.27
CA LEU A 90 15.60 8.89 -5.86
C LEU A 90 14.09 8.79 -5.68
N ARG A 91 13.31 8.97 -6.74
CA ARG A 91 11.85 8.95 -6.68
C ARG A 91 11.33 7.55 -7.01
N ILE A 92 10.61 6.94 -6.09
CA ILE A 92 10.11 5.57 -6.25
C ILE A 92 8.89 5.53 -7.16
N SER A 93 8.00 6.51 -7.02
CA SER A 93 6.78 6.58 -7.79
C SER A 93 6.68 7.83 -8.63
N SER A 94 6.11 7.65 -9.82
CA SER A 94 5.74 8.77 -10.66
C SER A 94 4.59 9.56 -9.99
N ALA A 95 3.59 8.91 -9.41
CA ALA A 95 2.44 9.59 -8.81
C ALA A 95 2.79 10.21 -7.43
N VAL A 96 2.40 11.47 -7.19
CA VAL A 96 2.79 12.23 -5.97
C VAL A 96 2.13 11.65 -4.70
N ASP A 97 0.91 11.17 -4.84
CA ASP A 97 0.15 10.44 -3.83
C ASP A 97 0.81 9.11 -3.45
N ARG A 98 1.37 8.38 -4.41
CA ARG A 98 2.10 7.12 -4.16
C ARG A 98 3.41 7.38 -3.42
N GLU A 99 4.12 8.46 -3.72
CA GLU A 99 5.36 8.81 -3.02
C GLU A 99 5.13 9.02 -1.51
N GLN A 100 3.95 9.51 -1.11
CA GLN A 100 3.58 9.69 0.31
C GLN A 100 3.44 8.38 1.08
N LYS A 101 3.34 7.24 0.38
CA LYS A 101 3.23 5.90 0.96
C LYS A 101 4.57 5.17 1.08
N VAL A 102 5.65 5.71 0.51
CA VAL A 102 6.99 5.09 0.54
C VAL A 102 7.48 4.91 1.96
N ASP A 103 7.44 5.96 2.78
CA ASP A 103 7.90 5.88 4.17
C ASP A 103 7.03 4.92 5.01
N ALA A 104 5.73 4.84 4.72
CA ALA A 104 4.84 3.88 5.37
C ALA A 104 5.18 2.44 5.01
N ALA A 105 5.43 2.15 3.72
CA ALA A 105 5.86 0.83 3.27
C ALA A 105 7.24 0.46 3.83
N LEU A 106 8.17 1.43 3.89
CA LEU A 106 9.48 1.25 4.51
C LEU A 106 9.37 0.92 6.00
N TRP A 107 8.50 1.63 6.73
CA TRP A 107 8.25 1.32 8.14
C TRP A 107 7.67 -0.08 8.30
N GLN A 108 6.73 -0.52 7.46
CA GLN A 108 6.16 -1.85 7.55
C GLN A 108 7.19 -2.97 7.25
N LEU A 109 8.18 -2.70 6.40
CA LEU A 109 9.34 -3.57 6.16
C LEU A 109 10.36 -3.61 7.33
N SER A 110 10.22 -2.73 8.32
CA SER A 110 11.19 -2.59 9.41
C SER A 110 11.18 -3.75 10.41
N ALA A 111 12.26 -3.88 11.18
CA ALA A 111 12.32 -4.82 12.29
C ALA A 111 11.33 -4.45 13.41
N GLU A 112 11.01 -3.16 13.57
CA GLU A 112 10.05 -2.64 14.53
C GLU A 112 8.62 -3.10 14.20
N ALA A 113 8.20 -3.01 12.94
CA ALA A 113 6.91 -3.56 12.50
C ALA A 113 6.85 -5.07 12.75
N ARG A 114 7.94 -5.80 12.44
CA ARG A 114 8.06 -7.24 12.78
C ARG A 114 7.90 -7.51 14.27
N ALA A 115 8.46 -6.69 15.14
CA ALA A 115 8.28 -6.82 16.59
C ALA A 115 6.83 -6.56 17.02
N CYS A 116 6.14 -5.60 16.39
CA CYS A 116 4.72 -5.36 16.64
C CYS A 116 3.85 -6.56 16.23
N PHE A 117 4.08 -7.18 15.06
CA PHE A 117 3.35 -8.38 14.66
C PHE A 117 3.52 -9.52 15.69
N TRP A 118 4.76 -9.78 16.13
CA TRP A 118 5.02 -10.74 17.21
C TRP A 118 4.32 -10.39 18.52
N GLN A 119 4.33 -9.12 18.91
CA GLN A 119 3.68 -8.68 20.14
C GLN A 119 2.16 -8.94 20.08
N SER A 120 1.52 -8.65 18.96
CA SER A 120 0.10 -8.90 18.75
C SER A 120 -0.24 -10.38 18.80
N PHE A 121 0.51 -11.26 18.11
CA PHE A 121 0.27 -12.71 18.18
C PHE A 121 0.61 -13.34 19.54
N ASN A 122 1.64 -12.86 20.23
CA ASN A 122 1.94 -13.29 21.60
C ASN A 122 0.80 -12.91 22.56
N THR A 123 0.25 -11.70 22.39
CA THR A 123 -0.92 -11.26 23.17
C THR A 123 -2.15 -12.10 22.83
N ALA A 124 -2.41 -12.37 21.55
CA ALA A 124 -3.50 -13.24 21.12
C ALA A 124 -3.38 -14.64 21.74
N THR A 125 -2.19 -15.23 21.73
CA THR A 125 -1.90 -16.53 22.36
C THR A 125 -2.22 -16.52 23.85
N LEU A 126 -1.73 -15.50 24.58
CA LEU A 126 -2.02 -15.32 26.00
C LEU A 126 -3.53 -15.22 26.28
N ARG A 127 -4.26 -14.45 25.47
CA ARG A 127 -5.71 -14.25 25.65
C ARG A 127 -6.51 -15.50 25.30
N PHE A 128 -6.09 -16.24 24.29
CA PHE A 128 -6.71 -17.51 23.94
C PHE A 128 -6.54 -18.55 25.05
N ASP A 129 -5.35 -18.66 25.64
CA ASP A 129 -5.11 -19.54 26.80
C ASP A 129 -5.96 -19.17 28.02
N GLN A 130 -6.11 -17.87 28.30
CA GLN A 130 -6.99 -17.40 29.37
C GLN A 130 -8.45 -17.77 29.09
N ALA A 131 -8.90 -17.63 27.84
CA ALA A 131 -10.25 -18.02 27.44
C ALA A 131 -10.48 -19.54 27.57
N LEU A 132 -9.51 -20.36 27.19
CA LEU A 132 -9.54 -21.81 27.38
C LEU A 132 -9.65 -22.20 28.86
N GLN A 133 -8.85 -21.57 29.73
CA GLN A 133 -8.89 -21.83 31.18
C GLN A 133 -10.25 -21.45 31.79
N ALA A 134 -10.87 -20.37 31.30
CA ALA A 134 -12.19 -19.93 31.75
C ALA A 134 -13.35 -20.72 31.14
N ASN A 135 -13.11 -21.57 30.14
CA ASN A 135 -14.14 -22.30 29.39
C ASN A 135 -14.60 -23.57 30.12
N THR A 136 -15.26 -23.42 31.26
CA THR A 136 -15.75 -24.54 32.07
C THR A 136 -16.94 -25.28 31.45
N ALA A 137 -17.64 -24.65 30.51
CA ALA A 137 -18.82 -25.21 29.84
C ALA A 137 -18.46 -26.12 28.64
N GLY A 138 -17.18 -26.16 28.23
CA GLY A 138 -16.73 -26.97 27.10
C GLY A 138 -17.21 -26.45 25.74
N GLU A 139 -17.47 -25.14 25.63
CA GLU A 139 -17.87 -24.52 24.37
C GLU A 139 -16.72 -24.57 23.35
N THR A 140 -17.02 -24.73 22.07
CA THR A 140 -16.01 -24.59 21.02
C THR A 140 -15.64 -23.11 20.88
N LEU A 141 -14.41 -22.76 21.28
CA LEU A 141 -13.91 -21.39 21.16
C LEU A 141 -13.48 -21.10 19.72
N ALA A 142 -13.78 -19.91 19.24
CA ALA A 142 -13.42 -19.46 17.90
C ALA A 142 -12.56 -18.19 17.91
N VAL A 143 -11.69 -18.09 16.91
CA VAL A 143 -10.92 -16.89 16.59
C VAL A 143 -11.30 -16.43 15.19
N ILE A 144 -11.62 -15.15 15.05
CA ILE A 144 -11.84 -14.51 13.75
C ILE A 144 -10.60 -13.67 13.41
N ALA A 145 -10.12 -13.75 12.18
CA ALA A 145 -9.03 -12.91 11.71
C ALA A 145 -9.35 -12.31 10.33
N ASP A 146 -8.96 -11.05 10.11
CA ASP A 146 -8.70 -10.56 8.76
C ASP A 146 -7.50 -11.31 8.13
N ILE A 147 -7.30 -11.17 6.81
CA ILE A 147 -6.17 -11.79 6.09
C ILE A 147 -5.08 -10.77 5.74
N ASP A 148 -5.43 -9.67 5.08
CA ASP A 148 -4.47 -8.79 4.39
C ASP A 148 -3.86 -7.79 5.38
N ASP A 149 -2.55 -7.84 5.60
CA ASP A 149 -1.82 -7.08 6.64
C ASP A 149 -2.19 -7.41 8.09
N THR A 150 -2.97 -8.49 8.28
CA THR A 150 -3.23 -9.13 9.58
C THR A 150 -2.56 -10.51 9.68
N LEU A 151 -2.72 -11.35 8.64
CA LEU A 151 -2.11 -12.68 8.58
C LEU A 151 -1.08 -12.81 7.45
N VAL A 152 -1.28 -12.08 6.36
CA VAL A 152 -0.48 -12.15 5.13
C VAL A 152 0.07 -10.75 4.85
N ASP A 153 1.36 -10.66 4.58
CA ASP A 153 2.03 -9.38 4.38
C ASP A 153 1.67 -8.77 3.01
N GLY A 154 1.00 -7.61 3.03
CA GLY A 154 0.61 -6.87 1.84
C GLY A 154 1.67 -5.85 1.38
N VAL A 155 2.76 -5.67 2.13
CA VAL A 155 3.73 -4.60 1.85
C VAL A 155 4.46 -4.80 0.53
N MET A 156 4.74 -6.04 0.13
CA MET A 156 5.42 -6.33 -1.14
C MET A 156 4.54 -6.00 -2.34
N TYR A 157 3.24 -6.33 -2.28
CA TYR A 157 2.28 -5.90 -3.30
C TYR A 157 2.21 -4.37 -3.36
N THR A 158 2.19 -3.72 -2.20
CA THR A 158 2.20 -2.25 -2.16
C THR A 158 3.47 -1.70 -2.80
N ALA A 159 4.65 -2.23 -2.49
CA ALA A 159 5.91 -1.81 -3.09
C ALA A 159 5.87 -1.90 -4.62
N ASP A 160 5.33 -2.98 -5.18
CA ASP A 160 5.12 -3.11 -6.64
C ASP A 160 4.20 -2.03 -7.19
N VAL A 161 3.09 -1.71 -6.50
CA VAL A 161 2.20 -0.61 -6.92
C VAL A 161 2.88 0.76 -6.82
N LEU A 162 3.71 0.98 -5.79
CA LEU A 162 4.46 2.23 -5.67
C LEU A 162 5.48 2.39 -6.81
N GLN A 163 6.09 1.30 -7.26
CA GLN A 163 6.98 1.25 -8.45
C GLN A 163 6.21 1.23 -9.79
N ASP A 164 5.16 2.04 -9.90
CA ASP A 164 4.31 2.19 -11.09
C ASP A 164 3.47 0.96 -11.48
N GLY A 165 3.28 -0.01 -10.57
CA GLY A 165 2.31 -1.09 -10.73
C GLY A 165 0.84 -0.64 -10.66
N GLU A 166 -0.07 -1.60 -10.82
CA GLU A 166 -1.52 -1.34 -10.85
C GLU A 166 -2.25 -1.84 -9.59
N TRP A 167 -3.16 -1.01 -9.08
CA TRP A 167 -4.08 -1.39 -8.00
C TRP A 167 -5.34 -2.08 -8.58
N THR A 168 -5.19 -3.32 -9.07
CA THR A 168 -6.29 -4.10 -9.67
C THR A 168 -6.38 -5.50 -9.06
N ASN A 169 -7.57 -6.11 -9.10
CA ASN A 169 -7.75 -7.50 -8.67
C ASN A 169 -6.86 -8.46 -9.47
N ALA A 170 -6.59 -8.19 -10.75
CA ALA A 170 -5.70 -9.04 -11.55
C ALA A 170 -4.25 -8.99 -11.03
N ALA A 171 -3.72 -7.78 -10.81
CA ALA A 171 -2.38 -7.60 -10.25
C ALA A 171 -2.27 -8.17 -8.82
N PHE A 172 -3.28 -7.92 -7.99
CA PHE A 172 -3.32 -8.45 -6.64
C PHE A 172 -3.40 -9.98 -6.62
N GLY A 173 -4.22 -10.59 -7.48
CA GLY A 173 -4.29 -12.04 -7.64
C GLY A 173 -2.95 -12.65 -8.07
N ALA A 174 -2.20 -12.00 -8.95
CA ALA A 174 -0.85 -12.42 -9.32
C ALA A 174 0.12 -12.33 -8.13
N SER A 175 0.03 -11.27 -7.33
CA SER A 175 0.81 -11.13 -6.10
C SER A 175 0.51 -12.26 -5.12
N LEU A 176 -0.77 -12.55 -4.87
CA LEU A 176 -1.19 -13.64 -3.97
C LEU A 176 -0.62 -15.00 -4.37
N ALA A 177 -0.52 -15.28 -5.68
CA ALA A 177 0.04 -16.51 -6.22
C ALA A 177 1.57 -16.58 -6.22
N SER A 178 2.26 -15.46 -5.96
CA SER A 178 3.72 -15.37 -6.02
C SER A 178 4.40 -15.92 -4.76
N GLU A 179 5.71 -16.18 -4.83
CA GLU A 179 6.52 -16.54 -3.66
C GLU A 179 6.81 -15.35 -2.73
N ALA A 180 6.47 -14.13 -3.15
CA ALA A 180 6.61 -12.92 -2.33
C ALA A 180 5.42 -12.71 -1.38
N CYS A 181 4.30 -13.39 -1.62
CA CYS A 181 3.16 -13.42 -0.71
C CYS A 181 3.48 -14.34 0.48
N LEU A 182 3.85 -13.73 1.60
CA LEU A 182 4.33 -14.44 2.78
C LEU A 182 3.41 -14.18 3.98
N PRO A 183 3.29 -15.13 4.91
CA PRO A 183 2.61 -14.88 6.17
C PRO A 183 3.38 -13.88 7.01
N LEU A 184 2.64 -13.07 7.77
CA LEU A 184 3.23 -12.22 8.81
C LEU A 184 3.83 -13.07 9.94
N PRO A 185 4.89 -12.59 10.63
CA PRO A 185 5.55 -13.36 11.69
C PRO A 185 4.58 -13.76 12.80
N GLY A 186 4.50 -15.05 13.13
CA GLY A 186 3.63 -15.58 14.17
C GLY A 186 2.21 -15.93 13.71
N ALA A 187 1.81 -15.56 12.49
CA ALA A 187 0.45 -15.76 12.01
C ALA A 187 0.11 -17.24 11.84
N VAL A 188 0.95 -17.99 11.11
CA VAL A 188 0.71 -19.42 10.86
C VAL A 188 0.80 -20.21 12.16
N GLU A 189 1.76 -19.88 13.03
CA GLU A 189 1.96 -20.52 14.32
C GLU A 189 0.75 -20.32 15.24
N PHE A 190 0.24 -19.10 15.36
CA PHE A 190 -0.92 -18.81 16.21
C PHE A 190 -2.20 -19.47 15.68
N MET A 191 -2.47 -19.43 14.37
CA MET A 191 -3.67 -20.03 13.82
C MET A 191 -3.66 -21.56 13.97
N ASN A 192 -2.52 -22.22 13.76
CA ASN A 192 -2.37 -23.65 14.06
C ASN A 192 -2.48 -23.94 15.56
N TYR A 193 -1.90 -23.10 16.43
CA TYR A 193 -2.01 -23.24 17.89
C TYR A 193 -3.47 -23.25 18.36
N VAL A 194 -4.31 -22.36 17.83
CA VAL A 194 -5.75 -22.32 18.15
C VAL A 194 -6.40 -23.66 17.81
N VAL A 195 -6.13 -24.19 16.62
CA VAL A 195 -6.71 -25.48 16.15
C VAL A 195 -6.19 -26.66 16.96
N ASP A 196 -4.89 -26.71 17.26
CA ASP A 196 -4.26 -27.76 18.05
C ASP A 196 -4.78 -27.83 19.48
N LYS A 197 -5.27 -26.70 20.02
CA LYS A 197 -5.93 -26.62 21.33
C LYS A 197 -7.44 -26.90 21.28
N GLY A 198 -7.97 -27.32 20.13
CA GLY A 198 -9.38 -27.65 19.94
C GLY A 198 -10.28 -26.45 19.67
N GLY A 199 -9.70 -25.28 19.36
CA GLY A 199 -10.43 -24.13 18.85
C GLY A 199 -10.69 -24.22 17.35
N VAL A 200 -11.47 -23.26 16.83
CA VAL A 200 -11.77 -23.11 15.40
C VAL A 200 -11.31 -21.73 14.95
N VAL A 201 -10.76 -21.64 13.74
CA VAL A 201 -10.36 -20.36 13.16
C VAL A 201 -11.24 -20.00 11.97
N PHE A 202 -11.52 -18.71 11.84
CA PHE A 202 -12.29 -18.14 10.75
C PHE A 202 -11.55 -16.95 10.15
N TYR A 203 -11.54 -16.88 8.82
CA TYR A 203 -10.88 -15.83 8.06
C TYR A 203 -11.94 -14.96 7.39
N VAL A 204 -12.08 -13.71 7.81
CA VAL A 204 -13.12 -12.81 7.29
C VAL A 204 -12.45 -11.67 6.53
N THR A 205 -12.54 -11.71 5.20
CA THR A 205 -11.76 -10.82 4.31
C THR A 205 -12.63 -10.02 3.34
N ASN A 206 -12.17 -8.83 2.97
CA ASN A 206 -12.80 -8.01 1.94
C ASN A 206 -12.22 -8.20 0.54
N ARG A 207 -11.36 -9.22 0.35
CA ARG A 207 -10.94 -9.68 -0.99
C ARG A 207 -12.15 -9.87 -1.89
N ASP A 208 -11.92 -9.61 -3.18
CA ASP A 208 -12.95 -9.74 -4.20
C ASP A 208 -13.30 -11.23 -4.44
N PRO A 209 -14.57 -11.58 -4.75
CA PRO A 209 -14.96 -12.95 -5.08
C PRO A 209 -14.16 -13.60 -6.21
N SER A 210 -13.62 -12.81 -7.15
CA SER A 210 -12.74 -13.30 -8.22
C SER A 210 -11.42 -13.88 -7.70
N LEU A 211 -11.01 -13.54 -6.47
CA LEU A 211 -9.77 -13.98 -5.83
C LEU A 211 -9.95 -15.20 -4.92
N ARG A 212 -11.13 -15.82 -4.94
CA ARG A 212 -11.47 -16.93 -4.03
C ARG A 212 -10.50 -18.10 -4.11
N GLU A 213 -10.32 -18.64 -5.30
CA GLU A 213 -9.48 -19.84 -5.48
C GLU A 213 -8.00 -19.58 -5.15
N VAL A 214 -7.48 -18.42 -5.57
CA VAL A 214 -6.09 -18.04 -5.23
C VAL A 214 -5.92 -17.76 -3.75
N THR A 215 -6.94 -17.22 -3.07
CA THR A 215 -6.91 -17.03 -1.61
C THR A 215 -6.80 -18.38 -0.91
N TYR A 216 -7.66 -19.33 -1.24
CA TYR A 216 -7.66 -20.64 -0.60
C TYR A 216 -6.35 -21.40 -0.86
N SER A 217 -5.88 -21.43 -2.11
CA SER A 217 -4.66 -22.16 -2.47
C SER A 217 -3.41 -21.56 -1.83
N SER A 218 -3.30 -20.22 -1.81
CA SER A 218 -2.14 -19.53 -1.23
C SER A 218 -2.12 -19.68 0.28
N MET A 219 -3.26 -19.58 0.96
CA MET A 219 -3.35 -19.82 2.40
C MET A 219 -2.96 -21.25 2.78
N ARG A 220 -3.43 -22.25 2.04
CA ARG A 220 -2.99 -23.65 2.24
C ARG A 220 -1.49 -23.82 2.01
N LYS A 221 -0.94 -23.20 0.97
CA LYS A 221 0.49 -23.25 0.65
C LYS A 221 1.34 -22.62 1.76
N MET A 222 0.86 -21.53 2.38
CA MET A 222 1.49 -20.89 3.53
C MET A 222 1.35 -21.67 4.84
N GLY A 223 0.53 -22.73 4.87
CA GLY A 223 0.36 -23.59 6.05
C GLY A 223 -0.73 -23.14 7.01
N PHE A 224 -1.64 -22.25 6.60
CA PHE A 224 -2.79 -21.87 7.42
C PHE A 224 -3.78 -23.04 7.54
N PRO A 225 -4.28 -23.35 8.75
CA PRO A 225 -5.27 -24.39 8.94
C PRO A 225 -6.65 -23.92 8.45
N MET A 226 -7.56 -24.86 8.16
CA MET A 226 -8.95 -24.54 7.82
C MET A 226 -9.10 -23.55 6.64
N ALA A 227 -8.17 -23.54 5.68
CA ALA A 227 -8.23 -22.67 4.50
C ALA A 227 -9.18 -23.24 3.43
N ASP A 228 -10.48 -23.29 3.76
CA ASP A 228 -11.57 -23.80 2.94
C ASP A 228 -12.81 -22.89 2.99
N GLU A 229 -13.81 -23.20 2.17
CA GLU A 229 -15.04 -22.41 2.01
C GLU A 229 -15.91 -22.29 3.26
N LYS A 230 -15.74 -23.17 4.26
CA LYS A 230 -16.53 -23.13 5.50
C LYS A 230 -15.95 -22.16 6.52
N HIS A 231 -14.68 -21.82 6.38
CA HIS A 231 -13.94 -21.02 7.35
C HIS A 231 -13.42 -19.71 6.76
N VAL A 232 -13.31 -19.59 5.43
CA VAL A 232 -12.91 -18.36 4.75
C VAL A 232 -14.12 -17.62 4.18
N PHE A 233 -14.50 -16.52 4.82
CA PHE A 233 -15.65 -15.67 4.50
C PHE A 233 -15.24 -14.46 3.66
N ILE A 234 -15.25 -14.64 2.34
CA ILE A 234 -14.98 -13.60 1.33
C ILE A 234 -16.19 -12.65 1.21
N ARG A 235 -15.93 -11.38 0.89
CA ARG A 235 -17.00 -10.38 0.68
C ARG A 235 -17.68 -10.60 -0.68
N GLU A 236 -18.90 -11.12 -0.67
CA GLU A 236 -19.66 -11.32 -1.90
C GLU A 236 -20.08 -10.00 -2.58
N THR A 237 -20.31 -10.07 -3.88
CA THR A 237 -20.78 -8.94 -4.69
C THR A 237 -22.07 -8.36 -4.11
N GLY A 238 -22.09 -7.04 -3.88
CA GLY A 238 -23.24 -6.34 -3.31
C GLY A 238 -23.28 -6.33 -1.77
N MET A 239 -22.39 -7.05 -1.08
CA MET A 239 -22.25 -6.93 0.37
C MET A 239 -21.55 -5.62 0.76
N ALA A 240 -21.95 -5.08 1.91
CA ALA A 240 -21.26 -3.96 2.55
C ALA A 240 -19.78 -4.32 2.83
N SER A 241 -18.91 -3.30 2.89
CA SER A 241 -17.51 -3.49 3.29
C SER A 241 -17.39 -3.87 4.77
N SER A 242 -18.37 -3.50 5.60
CA SER A 242 -18.43 -3.96 7.00
C SER A 242 -18.43 -5.49 7.03
N LYS A 243 -17.64 -6.03 7.96
CA LYS A 243 -17.51 -7.47 8.20
C LYS A 243 -18.52 -7.99 9.23
N GLU A 244 -19.35 -7.11 9.80
CA GLU A 244 -20.28 -7.40 10.89
C GLU A 244 -21.23 -8.56 10.57
N SER A 245 -21.86 -8.57 9.39
CA SER A 245 -22.79 -9.64 9.03
C SER A 245 -22.14 -11.03 8.97
N ARG A 246 -20.85 -11.09 8.60
CA ARG A 246 -20.08 -12.34 8.56
C ARG A 246 -19.64 -12.76 9.96
N ARG A 247 -19.18 -11.82 10.80
CA ARG A 247 -18.90 -12.08 12.22
C ARG A 247 -20.13 -12.58 12.96
N ALA A 248 -21.24 -11.86 12.85
CA ALA A 248 -22.52 -12.23 13.47
C ALA A 248 -23.04 -13.59 12.98
N ASN A 249 -22.70 -14.03 11.76
CA ASN A 249 -23.05 -15.37 11.31
C ASN A 249 -22.24 -16.46 12.03
N ILE A 250 -20.95 -16.22 12.25
CA ILE A 250 -20.06 -17.12 13.01
C ILE A 250 -20.46 -17.17 14.49
N GLU A 251 -20.77 -16.01 15.08
CA GLU A 251 -21.12 -15.90 16.51
C GLU A 251 -22.44 -16.58 16.90
N LYS A 252 -23.28 -16.97 15.94
CA LYS A 252 -24.48 -17.78 16.21
C LYS A 252 -24.12 -19.18 16.70
N ASP A 253 -23.06 -19.74 16.14
CA ASP A 253 -22.71 -21.16 16.31
C ASP A 253 -21.43 -21.34 17.15
N TYR A 254 -20.63 -20.29 17.31
CA TYR A 254 -19.33 -20.35 17.97
C TYR A 254 -19.13 -19.25 19.00
N LYS A 255 -18.43 -19.58 20.10
CA LYS A 255 -17.99 -18.58 21.07
C LYS A 255 -16.72 -17.90 20.58
N VAL A 256 -16.88 -16.79 19.88
CA VAL A 256 -15.74 -15.98 19.40
C VAL A 256 -15.07 -15.28 20.57
N VAL A 257 -13.82 -15.63 20.84
CA VAL A 257 -13.04 -15.09 21.98
C VAL A 257 -12.04 -14.03 21.56
N LEU A 258 -11.60 -14.07 20.29
CA LEU A 258 -10.66 -13.10 19.73
C LEU A 258 -11.08 -12.71 18.31
N VAL A 259 -10.87 -11.43 18.01
CA VAL A 259 -10.94 -10.87 16.66
C VAL A 259 -9.61 -10.18 16.37
N LEU A 260 -8.99 -10.53 15.25
CA LEU A 260 -7.68 -10.05 14.81
C LEU A 260 -7.86 -9.21 13.54
N GLY A 261 -7.21 -8.05 13.47
CA GLY A 261 -7.31 -7.15 12.32
C GLY A 261 -6.30 -6.00 12.35
N ASP A 262 -6.06 -5.38 11.20
CA ASP A 262 -5.27 -4.16 11.05
C ASP A 262 -6.16 -2.92 10.86
N ASN A 263 -7.44 -3.13 10.55
CA ASN A 263 -8.41 -2.06 10.33
C ASN A 263 -9.57 -2.15 11.33
N LEU A 264 -10.06 -0.99 11.78
CA LEU A 264 -11.11 -0.90 12.80
C LEU A 264 -12.41 -1.64 12.41
N GLU A 265 -12.75 -1.66 11.12
CA GLU A 265 -13.93 -2.37 10.58
C GLU A 265 -13.84 -3.91 10.72
N ASP A 266 -12.65 -4.45 11.04
CA ASP A 266 -12.43 -5.87 11.32
C ASP A 266 -13.02 -6.29 12.66
N PHE A 267 -13.18 -5.35 13.60
CA PHE A 267 -13.57 -5.62 14.97
C PHE A 267 -15.06 -5.42 15.24
N ALA A 268 -15.61 -4.28 14.80
CA ALA A 268 -17.00 -3.90 15.07
C ALA A 268 -17.50 -2.82 14.09
N ASP A 269 -18.82 -2.71 13.91
CA ASP A 269 -19.46 -1.64 13.12
C ASP A 269 -19.70 -0.37 13.98
N LEU A 270 -18.62 0.14 14.58
CA LEU A 270 -18.63 1.28 15.51
C LEU A 270 -17.82 2.48 15.01
N PHE A 271 -17.16 2.37 13.84
CA PHE A 271 -16.08 3.28 13.43
C PHE A 271 -16.41 4.05 12.14
N PRO A 272 -17.37 4.99 12.15
CA PRO A 272 -17.98 5.54 10.94
C PRO A 272 -16.98 6.29 10.05
N VAL A 273 -16.49 5.63 8.99
CA VAL A 273 -15.46 6.16 8.06
C VAL A 273 -15.82 7.55 7.51
N LYS A 274 -17.10 7.75 7.17
CA LYS A 274 -17.61 9.02 6.60
C LYS A 274 -17.55 10.20 7.57
N GLN A 275 -17.46 9.96 8.87
CA GLN A 275 -17.41 11.02 9.87
C GLN A 275 -15.97 11.51 10.15
N GLY A 276 -14.96 10.82 9.62
CA GLY A 276 -13.55 11.20 9.71
C GLY A 276 -12.81 10.60 10.91
N ASN A 277 -11.50 10.83 10.97
CA ASN A 277 -10.64 10.18 11.95
C ASN A 277 -10.86 10.65 13.40
N ASP A 278 -11.34 11.86 13.64
CA ASP A 278 -11.64 12.33 15.01
C ASP A 278 -12.71 11.46 15.68
N VAL A 279 -13.81 11.19 14.96
CA VAL A 279 -14.90 10.35 15.48
C VAL A 279 -14.44 8.91 15.65
N ARG A 280 -13.63 8.39 14.71
CA ARG A 280 -13.06 7.04 14.81
C ARG A 280 -12.13 6.90 16.01
N ARG A 281 -11.30 7.91 16.31
CA ARG A 281 -10.43 7.93 17.50
C ARG A 281 -11.23 7.91 18.80
N ASN A 282 -12.28 8.73 18.89
CA ASN A 282 -13.15 8.73 20.07
C ASN A 282 -13.81 7.35 20.28
N ALA A 283 -14.30 6.72 19.20
CA ALA A 283 -14.88 5.38 19.27
C ALA A 283 -13.86 4.31 19.73
N VAL A 284 -12.59 4.44 19.36
CA VAL A 284 -11.49 3.58 19.86
C VAL A 284 -11.31 3.76 21.37
N ASP A 285 -11.33 5.00 21.85
CA ASP A 285 -11.15 5.33 23.28
C ASP A 285 -12.35 4.88 24.14
N ASP A 286 -13.56 4.91 23.57
CA ASP A 286 -14.80 4.47 24.22
C ASP A 286 -14.78 2.97 24.55
N ILE A 287 -14.10 2.15 23.74
CA ILE A 287 -13.94 0.71 23.95
C ILE A 287 -12.51 0.31 24.33
N ARG A 288 -11.75 1.22 24.92
CA ARG A 288 -10.30 1.03 25.17
C ARG A 288 -9.90 -0.28 25.85
N ASP A 289 -10.79 -0.83 26.69
CA ASP A 289 -10.56 -2.06 27.45
C ASP A 289 -10.72 -3.35 26.60
N GLU A 290 -11.22 -3.24 25.37
CA GLU A 290 -11.31 -4.35 24.41
C GLU A 290 -9.98 -4.61 23.69
N TRP A 291 -9.17 -3.56 23.48
CA TRP A 291 -7.90 -3.64 22.77
C TRP A 291 -6.87 -4.45 23.58
N GLY A 292 -6.29 -5.47 22.94
CA GLY A 292 -5.41 -6.44 23.60
C GLY A 292 -6.13 -7.43 24.52
N ARG A 293 -7.48 -7.39 24.58
CA ARG A 293 -8.31 -8.34 25.34
C ARG A 293 -9.09 -9.26 24.39
N ARG A 294 -10.08 -8.71 23.69
CA ARG A 294 -10.86 -9.40 22.65
C ARG A 294 -10.39 -8.98 21.25
N PHE A 295 -10.01 -7.71 21.10
CA PHE A 295 -9.57 -7.14 19.83
C PHE A 295 -8.05 -7.05 19.79
N ILE A 296 -7.43 -7.79 18.89
CA ILE A 296 -5.98 -7.79 18.70
C ILE A 296 -5.66 -6.99 17.43
N MET A 297 -5.13 -5.80 17.63
CA MET A 297 -4.77 -4.87 16.55
C MET A 297 -3.40 -5.20 15.97
N PHE A 298 -3.28 -5.11 14.65
CA PHE A 298 -2.03 -5.19 13.90
C PHE A 298 -1.74 -3.85 13.23
N PRO A 299 -0.47 -3.44 13.13
CA PRO A 299 -0.17 -2.16 12.51
C PRO A 299 -0.14 -2.26 10.99
N ASN A 300 -0.93 -1.42 10.32
CA ASN A 300 -0.85 -1.17 8.89
C ASN A 300 -0.80 0.35 8.64
N ALA A 301 0.35 0.84 8.21
CA ALA A 301 0.57 2.26 7.93
C ALA A 301 0.36 2.62 6.46
N VAL A 302 0.13 1.64 5.59
CA VAL A 302 0.25 1.78 4.13
C VAL A 302 -1.09 2.11 3.47
N TYR A 303 -2.17 1.49 3.96
CA TYR A 303 -3.53 1.76 3.51
C TYR A 303 -4.53 1.41 4.62
N GLY A 304 -5.79 1.77 4.40
CA GLY A 304 -6.89 1.36 5.28
C GLY A 304 -8.02 2.37 5.31
N ASP A 305 -9.03 2.13 6.13
CA ASP A 305 -10.13 3.09 6.26
C ASP A 305 -9.71 4.38 7.00
N TRP A 306 -8.59 4.36 7.72
CA TRP A 306 -7.99 5.58 8.29
C TRP A 306 -7.58 6.59 7.21
N GLU A 307 -7.12 6.13 6.04
CA GLU A 307 -6.79 6.98 4.90
C GLU A 307 -8.07 7.53 4.27
N LYS A 308 -9.05 6.65 3.99
CA LYS A 308 -10.34 7.04 3.41
C LYS A 308 -11.12 8.01 4.29
N ALA A 309 -10.95 7.92 5.61
CA ALA A 309 -11.58 8.80 6.60
C ALA A 309 -11.07 10.25 6.49
N ILE A 310 -9.82 10.48 6.05
CA ILE A 310 -9.32 11.84 5.75
C ILE A 310 -10.20 12.51 4.70
N TYR A 311 -10.61 11.74 3.68
CA TYR A 311 -11.49 12.19 2.62
C TYR A 311 -12.98 12.02 2.95
N ARG A 312 -13.34 11.61 4.17
CA ARG A 312 -14.72 11.29 4.56
C ARG A 312 -15.41 10.30 3.60
N TYR A 313 -14.63 9.39 3.02
CA TYR A 313 -15.06 8.42 2.01
C TYR A 313 -15.55 9.03 0.69
N ASP A 314 -15.14 10.27 0.39
CA ASP A 314 -15.38 10.93 -0.89
C ASP A 314 -14.45 10.34 -1.97
N LYS A 315 -14.99 9.41 -2.76
CA LYS A 315 -14.27 8.70 -3.83
C LYS A 315 -13.80 9.61 -4.97
N THR A 316 -14.21 10.87 -5.01
CA THR A 316 -13.74 11.81 -6.03
C THR A 316 -12.39 12.45 -5.67
N LYS A 317 -11.90 12.21 -4.44
CA LYS A 317 -10.65 12.76 -3.90
C LYS A 317 -9.54 11.73 -3.75
N THR A 318 -9.82 10.49 -4.12
CA THR A 318 -8.94 9.31 -4.03
C THR A 318 -8.63 8.78 -5.41
#